data_AF-V4TQW9-F1
#
_entry.id   AF-V4TQW9-F1
#
_cell.length_a   1.000
_cell.length_b   1.000
_cell.length_c   1.000
_cell.angle_alpha   90.00
_cell.angle_beta   90.00
_cell.angle_gamma   90.00
#
_symmetry.space_group_name_H-M   'P 1'
#
loop_
_entity.id
_entity.type
_entity.pdbx_description
1 polymer ?
#
loop_
_entity_poly.entity_id
_entity_poly.type
_entity_poly.pdbx_seq_one_letter_code
_entity_poly.pdbx_strand_id
1 'polypeptide(L)'
;MKMVNLFGEDNSLQIPLLFQSKLLCFSLLYLATTLFLALRNSLSPSQCGFKDPPFDPIQTPLFTYPHSYGEHKYALPARRSSCSSSVLFSDYKVVFKEIQDLCGNSSAVPPVLKYMQGNADSFGGHFGTKKRIAYFDHQNNSLDLPCGFFKKFPISDSDRTAMENCHGVVVVSAIFNNHDKIRQPRGLGSKTLETVCFFMFVDDTTLKGLEHHHLIYEKPNEFKIGAWRIVKVSSKNLYENPAMNGVIPKYLVHRLFPNSKFSIWVDAKLQLTADPLLLIHALVVSENVDMAISKHPFFIHTMEEAMATARWKKWRDVNALLMQMETYCENGFQPWSSNKLPYPSDVPESALILRKHGRRSNLFSCLMFSELEAFNPRDQLAFAYVRDNMSPKLKLNMFEEQVFEDIAVEYRHSLKRVGIGANEEGSKASNSKGTKRASHELLFINGSSCSSCQNYLLKMWGS
;
A
#
# COMPACT_ATOMS: atom_id res chain seq x y z
N MET A 1 -75.90 31.44 9.75
CA MET A 1 -77.18 31.06 9.13
C MET A 1 -76.94 30.98 7.62
N LYS A 2 -77.18 29.80 7.00
CA LYS A 2 -77.41 29.42 5.57
C LYS A 2 -77.13 30.46 4.45
N MET A 3 -76.73 30.18 3.20
CA MET A 3 -76.37 29.03 2.35
C MET A 3 -76.11 29.60 0.92
N VAL A 4 -75.21 28.98 0.14
CA VAL A 4 -75.35 28.69 -1.32
C VAL A 4 -75.36 29.84 -2.37
N ASN A 5 -74.18 30.06 -3.00
CA ASN A 5 -73.83 29.80 -4.43
C ASN A 5 -74.92 29.80 -5.54
N LEU A 6 -74.66 30.48 -6.69
CA LEU A 6 -74.31 29.86 -8.00
C LEU A 6 -74.23 30.89 -9.16
N PHE A 7 -73.35 30.54 -10.09
CA PHE A 7 -72.81 31.26 -11.25
C PHE A 7 -73.66 31.14 -12.54
N GLY A 8 -73.31 31.92 -13.57
CA GLY A 8 -73.35 31.57 -15.01
C GLY A 8 -72.39 32.51 -15.79
N GLU A 9 -71.25 32.03 -16.32
CA GLU A 9 -70.98 31.63 -17.74
C GLU A 9 -71.17 32.80 -18.76
N ASP A 10 -70.30 33.12 -19.73
CA ASP A 10 -69.46 32.24 -20.55
C ASP A 10 -68.37 32.98 -21.41
N ASN A 11 -67.30 32.24 -21.75
CA ASN A 11 -66.38 32.25 -22.91
C ASN A 11 -65.79 33.52 -23.59
N SER A 12 -64.44 33.60 -23.64
CA SER A 12 -63.63 33.26 -24.85
C SER A 12 -62.15 33.73 -24.79
N LEU A 13 -61.29 33.01 -25.53
CA LEU A 13 -59.83 33.15 -25.69
C LEU A 13 -58.93 32.68 -24.53
N GLN A 14 -58.86 31.35 -24.43
CA GLN A 14 -57.63 30.55 -24.51
C GLN A 14 -56.33 31.20 -24.01
N ILE A 15 -56.03 30.89 -22.75
CA ILE A 15 -54.68 30.78 -22.22
C ILE A 15 -54.58 29.29 -21.80
N PRO A 16 -53.48 28.57 -22.12
CA PRO A 16 -53.39 27.16 -21.76
C PRO A 16 -53.72 26.97 -20.27
N LEU A 17 -54.48 25.94 -19.93
CA LEU A 17 -54.96 25.64 -18.57
C LEU A 17 -53.87 25.74 -17.48
N LEU A 18 -52.60 25.59 -17.87
CA LEU A 18 -51.41 25.80 -17.06
C LEU A 18 -51.22 27.22 -16.49
N PHE A 19 -51.62 28.25 -17.23
CA PHE A 19 -51.34 29.66 -16.92
C PHE A 19 -52.53 30.40 -16.30
N GLN A 20 -53.69 29.75 -16.19
CA GLN A 20 -54.85 30.33 -15.51
C GLN A 20 -54.79 30.17 -13.98
N SER A 21 -54.11 29.14 -13.49
CA SER A 21 -53.93 28.92 -12.05
C SER A 21 -52.52 29.29 -11.62
N LYS A 22 -52.39 30.45 -10.95
CA LYS A 22 -51.13 30.86 -10.31
C LYS A 22 -50.60 29.77 -9.37
N LEU A 23 -51.49 29.09 -8.64
CA LEU A 23 -51.11 27.99 -7.75
C LEU A 23 -50.51 26.82 -8.52
N LEU A 24 -51.13 26.41 -9.63
CA LEU A 24 -50.61 25.32 -10.47
C LEU A 24 -49.25 25.68 -11.06
N CYS A 25 -49.06 26.93 -11.49
CA CYS A 25 -47.80 27.41 -12.02
C CYS A 25 -46.69 27.40 -10.95
N PHE A 26 -46.99 27.84 -9.72
CA PHE A 26 -46.06 27.73 -8.59
C PHE A 26 -45.78 26.28 -8.20
N SER A 27 -46.78 25.40 -8.21
CA SER A 27 -46.61 23.97 -7.92
C SER A 27 -45.74 23.27 -8.96
N LEU A 28 -45.88 23.60 -10.25
CA LEU A 28 -45.05 23.05 -11.32
C LEU A 28 -43.63 23.61 -11.31
N LEU A 29 -43.46 24.88 -11.00
CA LEU A 29 -42.13 25.48 -10.84
C LEU A 29 -41.42 24.88 -9.61
N TYR A 30 -42.15 24.68 -8.52
CA TYR A 30 -41.67 23.97 -7.33
C TYR A 30 -41.32 22.51 -7.64
N LEU A 31 -42.18 21.78 -8.37
CA LEU A 31 -41.91 20.41 -8.80
C LEU A 31 -40.70 20.34 -9.72
N ALA A 32 -40.56 21.25 -10.68
CA ALA A 32 -39.43 21.30 -11.60
C ALA A 32 -38.11 21.61 -10.89
N THR A 33 -38.12 22.57 -9.96
CA THR A 33 -36.94 22.93 -9.16
C THR A 33 -36.57 21.84 -8.16
N THR A 34 -37.56 21.19 -7.53
CA THR A 34 -37.31 20.04 -6.63
C THR A 34 -36.86 18.81 -7.41
N LEU A 35 -37.40 18.51 -8.59
CA LEU A 35 -36.89 17.46 -9.47
C LEU A 35 -35.46 17.77 -9.93
N PHE A 36 -35.17 19.02 -10.29
CA PHE A 36 -33.83 19.42 -10.72
C PHE A 36 -32.81 19.35 -9.59
N LEU A 37 -33.18 19.73 -8.37
CA LEU A 37 -32.34 19.58 -7.18
C LEU A 37 -32.20 18.10 -6.76
N ALA A 38 -33.24 17.29 -6.87
CA ALA A 38 -33.19 15.85 -6.61
C ALA A 38 -32.35 15.11 -7.68
N LEU A 39 -32.50 15.49 -8.95
CA LEU A 39 -31.69 15.01 -10.07
C LEU A 39 -30.23 15.47 -9.93
N ARG A 40 -29.97 16.71 -9.49
CA ARG A 40 -28.61 17.20 -9.23
C ARG A 40 -27.96 16.52 -8.03
N ASN A 41 -28.71 16.20 -6.97
CA ASN A 41 -28.20 15.44 -5.82
C ASN A 41 -28.06 13.94 -6.11
N SER A 42 -28.87 13.37 -7.00
CA SER A 42 -28.71 11.99 -7.51
C SER A 42 -27.60 11.87 -8.55
N LEU A 43 -27.37 12.91 -9.37
CA LEU A 43 -26.31 12.99 -10.39
C LEU A 43 -25.04 13.67 -9.87
N SER A 44 -24.98 14.07 -8.59
CA SER A 44 -23.75 14.54 -7.93
C SER A 44 -23.23 13.47 -6.97
N PRO A 45 -22.58 12.41 -7.48
CA PRO A 45 -21.63 11.69 -6.67
C PRO A 45 -20.34 12.52 -6.65
N SER A 46 -20.10 13.27 -5.58
CA SER A 46 -18.73 13.67 -5.20
C SER A 46 -17.99 12.51 -4.53
N GLN A 47 -18.27 11.29 -4.98
CA GLN A 47 -17.60 10.05 -4.64
C GLN A 47 -17.21 9.45 -5.98
N CYS A 48 -15.96 9.06 -6.11
CA CYS A 48 -15.43 8.38 -7.29
C CYS A 48 -16.30 7.14 -7.56
N GLY A 49 -17.29 7.29 -8.44
CA GLY A 49 -18.23 6.22 -8.75
C GLY A 49 -17.56 5.26 -9.71
N PHE A 50 -16.97 4.20 -9.18
CA PHE A 50 -16.74 3.01 -9.99
C PHE A 50 -18.09 2.55 -10.51
N LYS A 51 -18.20 2.28 -11.81
CA LYS A 51 -19.22 1.34 -12.25
C LYS A 51 -18.75 -0.01 -11.77
N ASP A 52 -19.13 -0.37 -10.55
CA ASP A 52 -18.99 -1.74 -10.09
C ASP A 52 -19.70 -2.60 -11.16
N PRO A 53 -19.00 -3.56 -11.77
CA PRO A 53 -19.66 -4.51 -12.66
C PRO A 53 -20.78 -5.19 -11.87
N PRO A 54 -21.84 -5.68 -12.52
CA PRO A 54 -22.94 -6.35 -11.84
C PRO A 54 -22.45 -7.68 -11.24
N PHE A 55 -21.87 -7.62 -10.04
CA PHE A 55 -21.59 -8.77 -9.20
C PHE A 55 -22.01 -8.45 -7.77
N ASP A 56 -22.54 -9.45 -7.09
CA ASP A 56 -22.95 -9.31 -5.70
C ASP A 56 -21.72 -9.57 -4.81
N PRO A 57 -21.11 -8.54 -4.20
CA PRO A 57 -20.05 -8.76 -3.24
C PRO A 57 -20.60 -9.51 -2.02
N ILE A 58 -19.71 -10.17 -1.27
CA ILE A 58 -20.04 -10.80 0.00
C ILE A 58 -20.61 -9.71 0.94
N GLN A 59 -21.90 -9.82 1.23
CA GLN A 59 -22.61 -8.84 2.05
C GLN A 59 -22.46 -9.11 3.55
N THR A 60 -22.16 -10.36 3.93
CA THR A 60 -21.95 -10.74 5.32
C THR A 60 -20.61 -10.19 5.83
N PRO A 61 -20.57 -9.53 7.01
CA PRO A 61 -19.31 -9.12 7.61
C PRO A 61 -18.37 -10.31 7.78
N LEU A 62 -17.12 -10.14 7.33
CA LEU A 62 -16.09 -11.19 7.45
C LEU A 62 -15.70 -11.47 8.91
N PHE A 63 -15.90 -10.49 9.80
CA PHE A 63 -15.56 -10.58 11.20
C PHE A 63 -16.36 -9.55 12.00
N THR A 64 -16.79 -9.93 13.21
CA THR A 64 -17.43 -9.02 14.17
C THR A 64 -16.40 -8.63 15.22
N TYR A 65 -16.07 -7.35 15.28
CA TYR A 65 -15.09 -6.84 16.22
C TYR A 65 -15.70 -6.61 17.61
N PRO A 66 -14.99 -6.95 18.70
CA PRO A 66 -15.34 -6.49 20.04
C PRO A 66 -15.34 -4.96 20.10
N HIS A 67 -16.33 -4.37 20.74
CA HIS A 67 -16.46 -2.90 20.86
C HIS A 67 -15.22 -2.20 21.45
N SER A 68 -14.41 -2.93 22.23
CA SER A 68 -13.17 -2.42 22.84
C SER A 68 -12.02 -2.26 21.84
N TYR A 69 -12.09 -2.88 20.66
CA TYR A 69 -10.96 -2.90 19.71
C TYR A 69 -10.77 -1.58 18.96
N GLY A 70 -11.86 -0.97 18.49
CA GLY A 70 -11.89 0.36 17.90
C GLY A 70 -11.29 0.44 16.48
N GLU A 71 -11.52 -0.57 15.64
CA GLU A 71 -11.06 -0.70 14.25
C GLU A 71 -11.43 0.49 13.35
N HIS A 72 -12.61 1.09 13.57
CA HIS A 72 -13.09 2.23 12.78
C HIS A 72 -12.57 3.60 13.24
N LYS A 73 -11.84 3.67 14.35
CA LYS A 73 -11.33 4.94 14.84
C LYS A 73 -10.24 5.48 13.91
N TYR A 74 -10.31 6.79 13.66
CA TYR A 74 -9.30 7.57 12.93
C TYR A 74 -9.17 7.30 11.43
N ALA A 75 -10.28 6.94 10.75
CA ALA A 75 -10.33 6.98 9.29
C ALA A 75 -9.99 8.40 8.80
N LEU A 76 -9.11 8.51 7.81
CA LEU A 76 -8.79 9.76 7.14
C LEU A 76 -9.80 9.98 6.00
N PRO A 77 -10.36 11.19 5.87
CA PRO A 77 -11.19 11.51 4.71
C PRO A 77 -10.31 11.54 3.44
N ALA A 78 -10.88 11.10 2.32
CA ALA A 78 -10.29 11.33 1.01
C ALA A 78 -10.07 12.84 0.82
N ARG A 79 -8.92 13.22 0.25
CA ARG A 79 -8.55 14.64 0.09
C ARG A 79 -9.34 15.33 -1.00
N ARG A 80 -9.92 14.58 -1.95
CA ARG A 80 -10.59 15.11 -3.14
C ARG A 80 -12.07 14.72 -3.18
N SER A 81 -12.89 15.63 -3.69
CA SER A 81 -14.32 15.45 -3.90
C SER A 81 -14.69 14.97 -5.31
N SER A 82 -13.71 14.87 -6.22
CA SER A 82 -13.91 14.41 -7.60
C SER A 82 -12.65 13.75 -8.15
N CYS A 83 -12.83 12.81 -9.07
CA CYS A 83 -11.76 12.03 -9.69
C CYS A 83 -11.58 12.42 -11.17
N SER A 84 -10.34 12.62 -11.58
CA SER A 84 -9.95 12.76 -13.00
C SER A 84 -9.49 11.44 -13.62
N SER A 85 -9.18 10.42 -12.79
CA SER A 85 -8.63 9.13 -13.22
C SER A 85 -9.43 7.96 -12.64
N SER A 86 -10.42 7.43 -13.35
CA SER A 86 -11.16 6.26 -12.91
C SER A 86 -10.45 4.96 -13.32
N VAL A 87 -10.32 4.02 -12.40
CA VAL A 87 -10.03 2.62 -12.77
C VAL A 87 -11.35 1.92 -13.10
N LEU A 88 -11.41 1.26 -14.25
CA LEU A 88 -12.61 0.49 -14.62
C LEU A 88 -12.36 -0.98 -14.32
N PHE A 89 -13.20 -1.56 -13.46
CA PHE A 89 -13.16 -3.00 -13.22
C PHE A 89 -13.96 -3.76 -14.27
N SER A 90 -13.35 -4.82 -14.80
CA SER A 90 -14.02 -5.77 -15.69
C SER A 90 -14.96 -6.69 -14.88
N ASP A 91 -15.88 -7.36 -15.57
CA ASP A 91 -16.81 -8.31 -14.95
C ASP A 91 -16.08 -9.34 -14.09
N TYR A 92 -16.56 -9.54 -12.85
CA TYR A 92 -15.88 -10.39 -11.87
C TYR A 92 -15.70 -11.83 -12.35
N LYS A 93 -16.68 -12.42 -13.06
CA LYS A 93 -16.56 -13.81 -13.54
C LYS A 93 -15.49 -13.93 -14.61
N VAL A 94 -15.39 -12.93 -15.49
CA VAL A 94 -14.34 -12.86 -16.51
C VAL A 94 -12.97 -12.73 -15.84
N VAL A 95 -12.82 -11.77 -14.92
CA VAL A 95 -11.57 -11.55 -14.18
C VAL A 95 -11.15 -12.79 -13.41
N PHE A 96 -12.08 -13.40 -12.67
CA PHE A 96 -11.83 -14.62 -11.91
C PHE A 96 -11.25 -15.73 -12.80
N LYS A 97 -11.87 -15.97 -13.96
CA LYS A 97 -11.43 -17.00 -14.90
C LYS A 97 -10.06 -16.68 -15.48
N GLU A 98 -9.81 -15.44 -15.92
CA GLU A 98 -8.51 -15.04 -16.47
C GLU A 98 -7.38 -15.17 -15.44
N ILE A 99 -7.61 -14.72 -14.20
CA ILE A 99 -6.61 -14.88 -13.13
C ILE A 99 -6.39 -16.36 -12.82
N GLN A 100 -7.45 -17.17 -12.78
CA GLN A 100 -7.35 -18.61 -12.59
C GLN A 100 -6.52 -19.27 -13.69
N ASP A 101 -6.74 -18.92 -14.96
CA ASP A 101 -6.00 -19.45 -16.11
C ASP A 101 -4.53 -19.02 -16.07
N LEU A 102 -4.24 -17.76 -15.71
CA LEU A 102 -2.89 -17.25 -15.50
C LEU A 102 -2.15 -17.97 -14.36
N CYS A 103 -2.88 -18.41 -13.35
CA CYS A 103 -2.32 -19.16 -12.22
C CYS A 103 -2.19 -20.67 -12.53
N GLY A 104 -3.14 -21.25 -13.26
CA GLY A 104 -3.22 -22.67 -13.58
C GLY A 104 -2.26 -23.13 -14.69
N ASN A 105 -1.92 -22.26 -15.64
CA ASN A 105 -0.96 -22.56 -16.72
C ASN A 105 0.51 -22.66 -16.25
N SER A 106 0.75 -22.60 -14.94
CA SER A 106 2.06 -22.83 -14.39
C SER A 106 2.17 -24.24 -13.85
N SER A 107 2.75 -25.14 -14.63
CA SER A 107 3.51 -26.26 -14.07
C SER A 107 4.53 -25.74 -13.05
N ALA A 108 5.12 -26.61 -12.24
CA ALA A 108 6.17 -26.26 -11.28
C ALA A 108 7.41 -25.67 -11.99
N VAL A 109 7.34 -24.38 -12.34
CA VAL A 109 8.45 -23.66 -12.94
C VAL A 109 9.46 -23.42 -11.82
N PRO A 110 10.72 -23.83 -11.97
CA PRO A 110 11.75 -23.54 -10.98
C PRO A 110 11.80 -22.04 -10.68
N PRO A 111 12.30 -21.64 -9.49
CA PRO A 111 12.38 -20.24 -9.11
C PRO A 111 12.98 -19.41 -10.25
N VAL A 112 12.28 -18.35 -10.64
CA VAL A 112 12.68 -17.50 -11.78
C VAL A 112 14.07 -16.89 -11.56
N LEU A 113 14.49 -16.78 -10.30
CA LEU A 113 15.81 -16.37 -9.84
C LEU A 113 16.35 -17.40 -8.84
N LYS A 114 17.67 -17.61 -8.84
CA LYS A 114 18.36 -18.34 -7.77
C LYS A 114 18.75 -17.37 -6.67
N TYR A 115 18.59 -17.80 -5.43
CA TYR A 115 18.89 -16.97 -4.27
C TYR A 115 20.04 -17.56 -3.48
N MET A 116 20.95 -16.68 -3.03
CA MET A 116 22.02 -17.10 -2.15
C MET A 116 21.43 -17.69 -0.86
N GLN A 117 21.98 -18.83 -0.46
CA GLN A 117 21.85 -19.31 0.89
C GLN A 117 22.95 -18.67 1.73
N GLY A 118 22.67 -18.39 2.98
CA GLY A 118 23.74 -18.04 3.90
C GLY A 118 23.30 -18.05 5.35
N ASN A 119 24.28 -17.83 6.20
CA ASN A 119 24.15 -17.83 7.65
C ASN A 119 24.83 -16.55 8.16
N ALA A 120 24.07 -15.46 8.18
CA ALA A 120 24.52 -14.16 8.67
C ALA A 120 23.67 -13.71 9.86
N ASP A 121 24.18 -12.74 10.62
CA ASP A 121 23.49 -12.22 11.81
C ASP A 121 22.23 -11.40 11.47
N SER A 122 22.11 -10.99 10.19
CA SER A 122 21.04 -10.16 9.66
C SER A 122 20.31 -10.84 8.51
N PHE A 123 19.09 -10.38 8.18
CA PHE A 123 18.33 -11.03 7.11
C PHE A 123 18.90 -10.78 5.71
N GLY A 124 19.47 -9.60 5.42
CA GLY A 124 19.99 -9.25 4.10
C GLY A 124 21.51 -9.36 3.96
N GLY A 125 22.23 -9.66 5.04
CA GLY A 125 23.66 -9.94 5.03
C GLY A 125 24.57 -8.71 5.16
N HIS A 126 24.04 -7.49 5.24
CA HIS A 126 24.80 -6.24 5.43
C HIS A 126 25.95 -6.06 4.42
N PHE A 127 25.66 -6.25 3.12
CA PHE A 127 26.67 -6.08 2.08
C PHE A 127 27.07 -4.60 1.90
N GLY A 128 28.37 -4.35 1.69
CA GLY A 128 28.88 -3.02 1.35
C GLY A 128 28.48 -2.55 -0.06
N THR A 129 28.56 -1.24 -0.31
CA THR A 129 28.03 -0.58 -1.51
C THR A 129 28.49 -1.22 -2.84
N LYS A 130 29.80 -1.43 -3.02
CA LYS A 130 30.34 -2.06 -4.24
C LYS A 130 29.75 -3.45 -4.51
N LYS A 131 29.56 -4.25 -3.45
CA LYS A 131 28.99 -5.60 -3.56
C LYS A 131 27.50 -5.55 -3.88
N ARG A 132 26.74 -4.62 -3.32
CA ARG A 132 25.30 -4.46 -3.64
C ARG A 132 25.09 -4.05 -5.09
N ILE A 133 25.83 -3.02 -5.56
CA ILE A 133 25.73 -2.50 -6.93
C ILE A 133 26.04 -3.59 -7.97
N ALA A 134 26.95 -4.52 -7.68
CA ALA A 134 27.27 -5.63 -8.57
C ALA A 134 26.07 -6.55 -8.92
N TYR A 135 24.99 -6.52 -8.14
CA TYR A 135 23.78 -7.32 -8.41
C TYR A 135 22.69 -6.56 -9.17
N PHE A 136 22.87 -5.27 -9.46
CA PHE A 136 21.87 -4.48 -10.18
C PHE A 136 21.75 -4.93 -11.64
N ASP A 137 22.84 -5.36 -12.27
CA ASP A 137 22.79 -6.01 -13.58
C ASP A 137 22.69 -7.53 -13.43
N HIS A 138 21.50 -8.05 -13.67
CA HIS A 138 21.16 -9.46 -13.54
C HIS A 138 20.58 -10.02 -14.83
N GLN A 139 21.20 -9.69 -15.97
CA GLN A 139 20.79 -10.20 -17.30
C GLN A 139 21.06 -11.69 -17.52
N ASN A 140 22.00 -12.29 -16.79
CA ASN A 140 22.30 -13.71 -16.86
C ASN A 140 21.94 -14.41 -15.54
N ASN A 141 21.21 -15.54 -15.62
CA ASN A 141 20.72 -16.31 -14.46
C ASN A 141 21.80 -17.18 -13.77
N SER A 142 23.08 -16.90 -14.00
CA SER A 142 24.19 -17.72 -13.48
C SER A 142 24.59 -17.37 -12.04
N LEU A 143 24.26 -16.16 -11.58
CA LEU A 143 24.62 -15.70 -10.23
C LEU A 143 23.46 -15.92 -9.27
N ASP A 144 23.77 -16.42 -8.08
CA ASP A 144 22.81 -16.43 -6.98
C ASP A 144 22.63 -15.00 -6.46
N LEU A 145 21.40 -14.57 -6.23
CA LEU A 145 21.05 -13.21 -5.82
C LEU A 145 20.91 -13.10 -4.29
N PRO A 146 21.50 -12.08 -3.62
CA PRO A 146 21.24 -11.84 -2.21
C PRO A 146 19.84 -11.25 -2.06
N CYS A 147 18.93 -11.98 -1.41
CA CYS A 147 17.51 -11.60 -1.39
C CYS A 147 16.84 -11.92 -0.05
N GLY A 148 17.46 -11.48 1.03
CA GLY A 148 17.00 -11.80 2.39
C GLY A 148 17.19 -13.27 2.77
N PHE A 149 16.74 -13.60 3.99
CA PHE A 149 16.81 -14.94 4.61
C PHE A 149 18.22 -15.50 4.81
N PHE A 150 19.25 -14.65 4.89
CA PHE A 150 20.55 -15.04 5.47
C PHE A 150 20.43 -15.40 6.95
N LYS A 151 19.33 -14.98 7.57
CA LYS A 151 18.84 -15.42 8.89
C LYS A 151 17.46 -16.06 8.70
N LYS A 152 17.19 -17.16 9.40
CA LYS A 152 15.88 -17.84 9.34
C LYS A 152 14.77 -16.90 9.83
N PHE A 153 13.72 -16.73 9.03
CA PHE A 153 12.53 -15.97 9.44
C PHE A 153 11.74 -16.75 10.50
N PRO A 154 11.53 -16.17 11.71
CA PRO A 154 11.14 -16.93 12.89
C PRO A 154 9.62 -17.14 12.97
N ILE A 155 9.10 -17.95 12.05
CA ILE A 155 7.70 -18.41 11.97
C ILE A 155 7.61 -19.92 12.22
N SER A 156 6.42 -20.40 12.56
CA SER A 156 6.15 -21.84 12.74
C SER A 156 6.26 -22.61 11.43
N ASP A 157 6.58 -23.90 11.49
CA ASP A 157 6.61 -24.75 10.29
C ASP A 157 5.20 -24.96 9.72
N SER A 158 4.15 -24.93 10.55
CA SER A 158 2.75 -24.95 10.10
C SER A 158 2.41 -23.72 9.25
N ASP A 159 2.83 -22.53 9.68
CA ASP A 159 2.63 -21.31 8.89
C ASP A 159 3.46 -21.32 7.61
N ARG A 160 4.71 -21.80 7.66
CA ARG A 160 5.53 -21.98 6.46
C ARG A 160 4.84 -22.86 5.43
N THR A 161 4.34 -24.02 5.84
CA THR A 161 3.59 -24.93 4.98
C THR A 161 2.31 -24.26 4.43
N ALA A 162 1.58 -23.50 5.25
CA ALA A 162 0.40 -22.77 4.79
C ALA A 162 0.76 -21.68 3.74
N MET A 163 1.91 -21.02 3.90
CA MET A 163 2.41 -20.02 2.96
C MET A 163 2.87 -20.66 1.64
N GLU A 164 3.55 -21.81 1.72
CA GLU A 164 3.92 -22.62 0.54
C GLU A 164 2.68 -23.16 -0.19
N ASN A 165 1.62 -23.50 0.53
CA ASN A 165 0.36 -23.96 -0.06
C ASN A 165 -0.51 -22.86 -0.65
N CYS A 166 -0.14 -21.58 -0.49
CA CYS A 166 -0.85 -20.49 -1.14
C CYS A 166 -0.47 -20.39 -2.61
N HIS A 167 -1.38 -20.84 -3.48
CA HIS A 167 -1.22 -20.79 -4.92
C HIS A 167 -2.01 -19.61 -5.50
N GLY A 168 -1.49 -19.00 -6.57
CA GLY A 168 -2.20 -17.93 -7.27
C GLY A 168 -2.01 -16.55 -6.66
N VAL A 169 -2.93 -16.06 -5.83
CA VAL A 169 -2.91 -14.68 -5.30
C VAL A 169 -2.81 -14.65 -3.78
N VAL A 170 -1.87 -13.88 -3.26
CA VAL A 170 -1.72 -13.63 -1.82
C VAL A 170 -1.86 -12.14 -1.48
N VAL A 171 -2.62 -11.82 -0.45
CA VAL A 171 -2.67 -10.50 0.18
C VAL A 171 -1.92 -10.57 1.50
N VAL A 172 -0.94 -9.68 1.67
CA VAL A 172 -0.04 -9.67 2.81
C VAL A 172 -0.08 -8.31 3.50
N SER A 173 -0.18 -8.33 4.82
CA SER A 173 -0.02 -7.18 5.69
C SER A 173 0.83 -7.56 6.91
N ALA A 174 1.33 -6.57 7.65
CA ALA A 174 2.04 -6.81 8.90
C ALA A 174 1.78 -5.73 9.94
N ILE A 175 1.71 -6.13 11.21
CA ILE A 175 1.64 -5.23 12.37
C ILE A 175 2.71 -5.67 13.35
N PHE A 176 3.71 -4.82 13.53
CA PHE A 176 4.76 -4.99 14.54
C PHE A 176 4.55 -3.98 15.66
N ASN A 177 4.89 -4.35 16.90
CA ASN A 177 4.87 -3.49 18.07
C ASN A 177 3.51 -2.80 18.35
N ASN A 178 2.40 -3.47 17.97
CA ASN A 178 1.02 -3.04 18.15
C ASN A 178 0.75 -1.62 17.60
N HIS A 179 1.38 -1.28 16.47
CA HIS A 179 1.28 0.06 15.88
C HIS A 179 -0.07 0.35 15.20
N ASP A 180 -0.80 -0.68 14.77
CA ASP A 180 -2.00 -0.56 13.96
C ASP A 180 -3.09 -1.55 14.37
N LYS A 181 -4.24 -1.50 13.68
CA LYS A 181 -5.41 -2.35 13.91
C LYS A 181 -5.66 -3.20 12.67
N ILE A 182 -6.05 -4.45 12.88
CA ILE A 182 -6.45 -5.39 11.83
C ILE A 182 -7.81 -4.98 11.30
N ARG A 183 -7.89 -4.74 9.98
CA ARG A 183 -9.12 -4.36 9.28
C ARG A 183 -9.46 -5.39 8.22
N GLN A 184 -10.73 -5.81 8.18
CA GLN A 184 -11.19 -6.73 7.14
C GLN A 184 -11.26 -6.02 5.79
N PRO A 185 -10.81 -6.65 4.70
CA PRO A 185 -11.09 -6.14 3.36
C PRO A 185 -12.61 -6.10 3.12
N ARG A 186 -13.05 -5.18 2.27
CA ARG A 186 -14.45 -5.01 1.87
C ARG A 186 -14.60 -5.24 0.36
N GLY A 187 -15.83 -5.50 -0.08
CA GLY A 187 -16.13 -5.64 -1.51
C GLY A 187 -15.60 -6.93 -2.13
N LEU A 188 -15.36 -7.98 -1.34
CA LEU A 188 -14.86 -9.25 -1.86
C LEU A 188 -15.94 -9.97 -2.68
N GLY A 189 -15.58 -10.46 -3.85
CA GLY A 189 -16.43 -11.33 -4.66
C GLY A 189 -16.60 -12.71 -4.05
N SER A 190 -17.63 -13.43 -4.49
CA SER A 190 -18.09 -14.69 -3.89
C SER A 190 -17.05 -15.83 -3.91
N LYS A 191 -16.09 -15.79 -4.84
CA LYS A 191 -15.01 -16.80 -4.95
C LYS A 191 -13.68 -16.37 -4.36
N THR A 192 -13.55 -15.11 -3.96
CA THR A 192 -12.27 -14.53 -3.56
C THR A 192 -11.69 -15.18 -2.30
N LEU A 193 -12.53 -15.50 -1.31
CA LEU A 193 -12.05 -16.17 -0.08
C LEU A 193 -11.63 -17.63 -0.31
N GLU A 194 -12.07 -18.27 -1.40
CA GLU A 194 -11.67 -19.63 -1.78
C GLU A 194 -10.33 -19.63 -2.53
N THR A 195 -10.00 -18.54 -3.25
CA THR A 195 -8.87 -18.50 -4.18
C THR A 195 -7.76 -17.54 -3.83
N VAL A 196 -8.00 -16.59 -2.90
CA VAL A 196 -7.00 -15.61 -2.46
C VAL A 196 -6.66 -15.87 -1.00
N CYS A 197 -5.37 -16.00 -0.70
CA CYS A 197 -4.92 -16.16 0.68
C CYS A 197 -4.65 -14.79 1.32
N PHE A 198 -5.09 -14.60 2.57
CA PHE A 198 -4.87 -13.38 3.33
C PHE A 198 -4.00 -13.68 4.55
N PHE A 199 -2.83 -13.04 4.62
CA PHE A 199 -1.84 -13.28 5.66
C PHE A 199 -1.46 -11.98 6.38
N MET A 200 -1.51 -12.01 7.71
CA MET A 200 -1.14 -10.90 8.58
C MET A 200 0.01 -11.33 9.49
N PHE A 201 1.19 -10.75 9.31
CA PHE A 201 2.34 -11.01 10.17
C PHE A 201 2.29 -10.14 11.42
N VAL A 202 2.40 -10.77 12.60
CA VAL A 202 2.36 -10.06 13.89
C VAL A 202 3.49 -10.52 14.80
N ASP A 203 4.07 -9.60 15.58
CA ASP A 203 5.03 -9.97 16.63
C ASP A 203 4.38 -10.35 17.95
N ASP A 204 5.18 -10.83 18.90
CA ASP A 204 4.75 -11.19 20.25
C ASP A 204 3.98 -10.04 20.94
N THR A 205 4.41 -8.78 20.76
CA THR A 205 3.75 -7.60 21.34
C THR A 205 2.38 -7.37 20.74
N THR A 206 2.26 -7.44 19.41
CA THR A 206 0.97 -7.27 18.72
C THR A 206 0.03 -8.40 19.06
N LEU A 207 0.51 -9.64 19.08
CA LEU A 207 -0.32 -10.81 19.41
C LEU A 207 -0.95 -10.67 20.80
N LYS A 208 -0.18 -10.29 21.82
CA LYS A 208 -0.71 -9.97 23.17
C LYS A 208 -1.78 -8.88 23.14
N GLY A 209 -1.60 -7.87 22.29
CA GLY A 209 -2.60 -6.82 22.07
C GLY A 209 -3.91 -7.36 21.48
N LEU A 210 -3.83 -8.31 20.55
CA LEU A 210 -5.00 -8.98 19.97
C LEU A 210 -5.72 -9.86 21.00
N GLU A 211 -4.97 -10.61 21.80
CA GLU A 211 -5.50 -11.44 22.91
C GLU A 211 -6.19 -10.57 23.97
N HIS A 212 -5.58 -9.45 24.36
CA HIS A 212 -6.16 -8.48 25.30
C HIS A 212 -7.49 -7.91 24.81
N HIS A 213 -7.62 -7.71 23.50
CA HIS A 213 -8.86 -7.27 22.88
C HIS A 213 -9.83 -8.40 22.54
N HIS A 214 -9.53 -9.64 22.93
CA HIS A 214 -10.33 -10.84 22.66
C HIS A 214 -10.60 -11.09 21.18
N LEU A 215 -9.60 -10.80 20.32
CA LEU A 215 -9.68 -11.08 18.88
C LEU A 215 -9.22 -12.49 18.51
N ILE A 216 -8.30 -13.04 19.29
CA ILE A 216 -7.78 -14.40 19.15
C ILE A 216 -7.80 -15.03 20.54
N TYR A 217 -8.17 -16.30 20.58
CA TYR A 217 -8.11 -17.12 21.79
C TYR A 217 -6.97 -18.14 21.65
N GLU A 218 -6.39 -18.57 22.77
CA GLU A 218 -5.25 -19.50 22.85
C GLU A 218 -5.53 -20.92 22.32
N LYS A 219 -6.59 -21.14 21.54
CA LYS A 219 -6.83 -22.43 20.89
C LYS A 219 -5.88 -22.58 19.70
N PRO A 220 -5.05 -23.64 19.65
CA PRO A 220 -3.95 -23.79 18.70
C PRO A 220 -4.36 -23.86 17.22
N ASN A 221 -5.66 -24.03 16.91
CA ASN A 221 -6.16 -24.22 15.55
C ASN A 221 -6.85 -22.99 14.94
N GLU A 222 -6.93 -21.85 15.65
CA GLU A 222 -7.76 -20.70 15.23
C GLU A 222 -6.99 -19.36 15.21
N PHE A 223 -5.76 -19.33 14.70
CA PHE A 223 -5.07 -18.07 14.37
C PHE A 223 -5.64 -17.42 13.10
N LYS A 224 -6.96 -17.17 13.08
CA LYS A 224 -7.67 -16.54 11.97
C LYS A 224 -8.61 -15.45 12.50
N ILE A 225 -8.52 -14.25 11.94
CA ILE A 225 -9.42 -13.12 12.22
C ILE A 225 -10.08 -12.71 10.90
N GLY A 226 -11.31 -13.15 10.69
CA GLY A 226 -12.03 -12.95 9.43
C GLY A 226 -11.29 -13.56 8.25
N ALA A 227 -10.94 -12.76 7.24
CA ALA A 227 -10.13 -13.21 6.11
C ALA A 227 -8.69 -13.57 6.54
N TRP A 228 -8.12 -12.83 7.49
CA TRP A 228 -6.70 -12.88 7.81
C TRP A 228 -6.31 -14.14 8.57
N ARG A 229 -5.41 -14.94 8.01
CA ARG A 229 -4.58 -15.86 8.78
C ARG A 229 -3.48 -15.07 9.50
N ILE A 230 -3.37 -15.26 10.80
CA ILE A 230 -2.40 -14.57 11.65
C ILE A 230 -1.14 -15.42 11.76
N VAL A 231 -0.01 -14.85 11.34
CA VAL A 231 1.30 -15.50 11.43
C VAL A 231 2.11 -14.83 12.52
N LYS A 232 2.38 -15.58 13.58
CA LYS A 232 3.25 -15.12 14.67
C LYS A 232 4.71 -15.14 14.22
N VAL A 233 5.38 -13.99 14.36
CA VAL A 233 6.81 -13.81 14.11
C VAL A 233 7.50 -13.56 15.44
N SER A 234 8.39 -14.45 15.87
CA SER A 234 9.06 -14.26 17.17
C SER A 234 9.98 -13.04 17.17
N SER A 235 9.81 -12.16 18.16
CA SER A 235 10.59 -10.92 18.26
C SER A 235 12.07 -11.13 18.54
N LYS A 236 12.48 -12.28 19.10
CA LYS A 236 13.87 -12.52 19.55
C LYS A 236 14.91 -12.43 18.44
N ASN A 237 14.52 -12.68 17.19
CA ASN A 237 15.43 -12.78 16.06
C ASN A 237 15.23 -11.70 14.99
N LEU A 238 14.38 -10.72 15.27
CA LEU A 238 14.06 -9.60 14.38
C LEU A 238 15.09 -8.46 14.50
N TYR A 239 14.99 -7.48 13.59
CA TYR A 239 15.74 -6.23 13.72
C TYR A 239 15.23 -5.44 14.93
N GLU A 240 16.12 -4.68 15.56
CA GLU A 240 15.75 -3.76 16.65
C GLU A 240 14.73 -2.70 16.19
N ASN A 241 14.80 -2.29 14.92
CA ASN A 241 13.88 -1.33 14.33
C ASN A 241 12.62 -2.05 13.79
N PRO A 242 11.41 -1.81 14.36
CA PRO A 242 10.18 -2.44 13.90
C PRO A 242 9.83 -2.13 12.43
N ALA A 243 10.21 -0.96 11.93
CA ALA A 243 9.96 -0.60 10.54
C ALA A 243 10.74 -1.50 9.56
N MET A 244 11.97 -1.90 9.91
CA MET A 244 12.73 -2.87 9.11
C MET A 244 12.12 -4.27 9.17
N ASN A 245 11.45 -4.65 10.26
CA ASN A 245 10.75 -5.93 10.33
C ASN A 245 9.56 -5.98 9.37
N GLY A 246 8.86 -4.85 9.17
CA GLY A 246 7.80 -4.70 8.16
C GLY A 246 8.32 -4.77 6.72
N VAL A 247 9.58 -4.38 6.47
CA VAL A 247 10.20 -4.44 5.13
C VAL A 247 10.32 -5.89 4.62
N ILE A 248 10.49 -6.89 5.51
CA ILE A 248 10.59 -8.31 5.13
C ILE A 248 9.31 -8.80 4.43
N PRO A 249 8.13 -8.81 5.07
CA PRO A 249 6.89 -9.23 4.41
C PRO A 249 6.41 -8.24 3.35
N LYS A 250 6.93 -7.01 3.32
CA LYS A 250 6.61 -6.04 2.26
C LYS A 250 7.30 -6.34 0.93
N TYR A 251 8.61 -6.59 0.94
CA TYR A 251 9.40 -6.75 -0.30
C TYR A 251 9.71 -8.21 -0.63
N LEU A 252 9.78 -9.09 0.35
CA LEU A 252 10.16 -10.50 0.15
C LEU A 252 8.96 -11.45 0.06
N VAL A 253 7.78 -10.96 -0.34
CA VAL A 253 6.58 -11.79 -0.50
C VAL A 253 6.83 -13.01 -1.40
N HIS A 254 7.56 -12.81 -2.50
CA HIS A 254 7.92 -13.88 -3.44
C HIS A 254 8.83 -14.97 -2.84
N ARG A 255 9.58 -14.67 -1.77
CA ARG A 255 10.37 -15.64 -1.01
C ARG A 255 9.53 -16.33 0.07
N LEU A 256 8.57 -15.60 0.65
CA LEU A 256 7.65 -16.09 1.68
C LEU A 256 6.56 -17.00 1.11
N PHE A 257 6.08 -16.71 -0.09
CA PHE A 257 4.99 -17.41 -0.79
C PHE A 257 5.48 -17.88 -2.17
N PRO A 258 6.39 -18.86 -2.23
CA PRO A 258 7.10 -19.23 -3.45
C PRO A 258 6.18 -19.74 -4.58
N ASN A 259 4.99 -20.25 -4.23
CA ASN A 259 4.02 -20.80 -5.18
C ASN A 259 2.92 -19.80 -5.59
N SER A 260 2.95 -18.58 -5.04
CA SER A 260 2.06 -17.49 -5.47
C SER A 260 2.53 -16.87 -6.78
N LYS A 261 1.58 -16.47 -7.63
CA LYS A 261 1.82 -15.78 -8.91
C LYS A 261 1.64 -14.28 -8.80
N PHE A 262 0.76 -13.84 -7.92
CA PHE A 262 0.51 -12.45 -7.66
C PHE A 262 0.53 -12.18 -6.16
N SER A 263 0.99 -11.00 -5.78
CA SER A 263 0.89 -10.52 -4.41
C SER A 263 0.35 -9.11 -4.33
N ILE A 264 -0.38 -8.83 -3.26
CA ILE A 264 -0.73 -7.47 -2.84
C ILE A 264 -0.17 -7.25 -1.44
N TRP A 265 0.77 -6.31 -1.30
CA TRP A 265 1.13 -5.76 0.01
C TRP A 265 0.15 -4.66 0.38
N VAL A 266 -0.38 -4.73 1.59
CA VAL A 266 -1.25 -3.70 2.18
C VAL A 266 -0.65 -3.29 3.51
N ASP A 267 -0.28 -2.02 3.66
CA ASP A 267 0.14 -1.48 4.95
C ASP A 267 -1.03 -1.57 5.95
N ALA A 268 -0.76 -1.91 7.21
CA ALA A 268 -1.81 -2.14 8.20
C ALA A 268 -2.62 -0.88 8.56
N LYS A 269 -2.12 0.30 8.19
CA LYS A 269 -2.90 1.54 8.25
C LYS A 269 -4.04 1.59 7.23
N LEU A 270 -4.04 0.72 6.22
CA LEU A 270 -5.05 0.67 5.17
C LEU A 270 -6.14 -0.37 5.43
N GLN A 271 -7.33 -0.10 4.91
CA GLN A 271 -8.37 -1.07 4.68
C GLN A 271 -8.68 -1.13 3.19
N LEU A 272 -8.47 -2.30 2.58
CA LEU A 272 -8.81 -2.52 1.18
C LEU A 272 -10.33 -2.47 0.97
N THR A 273 -10.80 -1.70 -0.01
CA THR A 273 -12.22 -1.53 -0.33
C THR A 273 -12.63 -2.17 -1.67
N ALA A 274 -11.66 -2.65 -2.45
CA ALA A 274 -11.87 -3.33 -3.71
C ALA A 274 -11.35 -4.78 -3.67
N ASP A 275 -11.95 -5.64 -4.49
CA ASP A 275 -11.57 -7.05 -4.56
C ASP A 275 -10.13 -7.25 -5.09
N PRO A 276 -9.27 -8.03 -4.40
CA PRO A 276 -7.90 -8.31 -4.84
C PRO A 276 -7.75 -8.81 -6.29
N LEU A 277 -8.69 -9.62 -6.79
CA LEU A 277 -8.64 -10.15 -8.15
C LEU A 277 -8.88 -9.03 -9.17
N LEU A 278 -9.88 -8.17 -8.91
CA LEU A 278 -10.17 -7.00 -9.75
C LEU A 278 -8.99 -6.03 -9.76
N LEU A 279 -8.36 -5.83 -8.61
CA LEU A 279 -7.20 -4.95 -8.48
C LEU A 279 -5.98 -5.45 -9.26
N ILE A 280 -5.64 -6.73 -9.13
CA ILE A 280 -4.55 -7.34 -9.92
C ILE A 280 -4.87 -7.26 -11.42
N HIS A 281 -6.10 -7.57 -11.79
CA HIS A 281 -6.50 -7.56 -13.19
C HIS A 281 -6.39 -6.17 -13.80
N ALA A 282 -6.98 -5.16 -13.16
CA ALA A 282 -7.01 -3.81 -13.68
C ALA A 282 -5.63 -3.13 -13.66
N LEU A 283 -4.88 -3.25 -12.56
CA LEU A 283 -3.64 -2.46 -12.38
C LEU A 283 -2.37 -3.17 -12.86
N VAL A 284 -2.39 -4.49 -13.01
CA VAL A 284 -1.20 -5.28 -13.36
C VAL A 284 -1.38 -6.05 -14.66
N VAL A 285 -2.44 -6.84 -14.78
CA VAL A 285 -2.64 -7.75 -15.94
C VAL A 285 -3.01 -6.94 -17.19
N SER A 286 -4.04 -6.10 -17.09
CA SER A 286 -4.54 -5.28 -18.20
C SER A 286 -3.50 -4.27 -18.69
N GLU A 287 -2.73 -3.71 -17.76
CA GLU A 287 -1.61 -2.79 -18.05
C GLU A 287 -0.35 -3.51 -18.56
N ASN A 288 -0.32 -4.86 -18.51
CA ASN A 288 0.82 -5.68 -18.91
C ASN A 288 2.16 -5.27 -18.24
N VAL A 289 2.10 -5.03 -16.93
CA VAL A 289 3.23 -4.61 -16.11
C VAL A 289 3.66 -5.72 -15.12
N ASP A 290 4.86 -5.58 -14.55
CA ASP A 290 5.38 -6.49 -13.54
C ASP A 290 4.91 -6.11 -12.12
N MET A 291 4.64 -4.82 -11.91
CA MET A 291 4.27 -4.23 -10.62
C MET A 291 3.39 -2.99 -10.79
N ALA A 292 2.49 -2.75 -9.84
CA ALA A 292 1.74 -1.51 -9.72
C ALA A 292 1.87 -0.92 -8.32
N ILE A 293 1.99 0.41 -8.23
CA ILE A 293 2.18 1.17 -6.99
C ILE A 293 1.59 2.57 -7.16
N SER A 294 1.09 3.18 -6.10
CA SER A 294 0.61 4.56 -6.17
C SER A 294 1.80 5.53 -6.30
N LYS A 295 1.63 6.63 -7.03
CA LYS A 295 2.59 7.74 -7.01
C LYS A 295 2.36 8.60 -5.77
N HIS A 296 3.44 9.19 -5.24
CA HIS A 296 3.31 10.12 -4.13
C HIS A 296 2.55 11.39 -4.56
N PRO A 297 1.64 11.94 -3.74
CA PRO A 297 0.80 13.09 -4.10
C PRO A 297 1.52 14.36 -4.54
N PHE A 298 2.68 14.63 -3.93
CA PHE A 298 3.31 15.95 -3.97
C PHE A 298 4.72 15.88 -4.56
N PHE A 299 5.57 15.03 -3.99
CA PHE A 299 6.97 14.90 -4.42
C PHE A 299 7.13 14.07 -5.69
N ILE A 300 7.97 14.60 -6.58
CA ILE A 300 8.34 13.98 -7.85
C ILE A 300 9.80 13.52 -7.78
N HIS A 301 10.67 14.25 -7.08
CA HIS A 301 12.07 13.92 -6.94
C HIS A 301 12.36 13.27 -5.59
N THR A 302 13.17 12.19 -5.57
CA THR A 302 13.56 11.52 -4.33
C THR A 302 14.21 12.46 -3.31
N MET A 303 14.96 13.47 -3.77
CA MET A 303 15.57 14.46 -2.88
C MET A 303 14.53 15.29 -2.10
N GLU A 304 13.33 15.54 -2.65
CA GLU A 304 12.23 16.21 -1.95
C GLU A 304 11.76 15.39 -0.75
N GLU A 305 11.56 14.08 -0.94
CA GLU A 305 11.18 13.18 0.15
C GLU A 305 12.32 13.01 1.17
N ALA A 306 13.59 13.02 0.75
CA ALA A 306 14.74 12.99 1.64
C ALA A 306 14.77 14.23 2.57
N MET A 307 14.64 15.43 1.98
CA MET A 307 14.57 16.69 2.72
C MET A 307 13.35 16.75 3.64
N ALA A 308 12.18 16.32 3.17
CA ALA A 308 10.97 16.24 3.98
C ALA A 308 11.15 15.24 5.14
N THR A 309 11.75 14.08 4.89
CA THR A 309 12.02 13.07 5.91
C THR A 309 12.91 13.60 7.03
N ALA A 310 13.96 14.34 6.68
CA ALA A 310 14.81 15.01 7.65
C ALA A 310 14.06 16.12 8.41
N ARG A 311 13.37 17.02 7.69
CA ARG A 311 12.65 18.18 8.27
C ARG A 311 11.57 17.75 9.25
N TRP A 312 10.77 16.75 8.89
CA TRP A 312 9.67 16.24 9.72
C TRP A 312 10.12 15.21 10.77
N LYS A 313 11.43 14.96 10.89
CA LYS A 313 12.01 13.98 11.83
C LYS A 313 11.38 12.59 11.71
N LYS A 314 10.93 12.26 10.49
CA LYS A 314 10.41 10.94 10.09
C LYS A 314 11.46 9.85 10.29
N TRP A 315 12.73 10.22 10.25
CA TRP A 315 13.87 9.40 10.62
C TRP A 315 14.80 10.22 11.53
N ARG A 316 15.29 9.60 12.61
CA ARG A 316 16.04 10.32 13.66
C ARG A 316 17.51 10.55 13.31
N ASP A 317 18.08 9.70 12.46
CA ASP A 317 19.49 9.76 12.08
C ASP A 317 19.65 10.50 10.74
N VAL A 318 19.78 11.82 10.80
CA VAL A 318 19.90 12.66 9.61
C VAL A 318 21.20 12.36 8.84
N ASN A 319 22.27 11.96 9.54
CA ASN A 319 23.52 11.56 8.90
C ASN A 319 23.33 10.31 8.03
N ALA A 320 22.55 9.34 8.48
CA ALA A 320 22.24 8.15 7.69
C ALA A 320 21.45 8.50 6.40
N LEU A 321 20.54 9.49 6.46
CA LEU A 321 19.84 9.97 5.26
C LEU A 321 20.80 10.65 4.28
N LEU A 322 21.66 11.53 4.80
CA LEU A 322 22.67 12.23 3.99
C LEU A 322 23.59 11.21 3.32
N MET A 323 24.15 10.27 4.08
CA MET A 323 25.02 9.21 3.57
C MET A 323 24.36 8.38 2.47
N GLN A 324 23.07 8.06 2.61
CA GLN A 324 22.33 7.34 1.57
C GLN A 324 22.24 8.16 0.27
N MET A 325 21.83 9.43 0.36
CA MET A 325 21.67 10.28 -0.82
C MET A 325 23.00 10.59 -1.49
N GLU A 326 24.04 10.91 -0.72
CA GLU A 326 25.41 11.11 -1.24
C GLU A 326 25.89 9.85 -1.96
N THR A 327 25.73 8.67 -1.35
CA THR A 327 26.09 7.39 -1.99
C THR A 327 25.35 7.20 -3.32
N TYR A 328 24.06 7.54 -3.40
CA TYR A 328 23.31 7.42 -4.66
C TYR A 328 23.80 8.40 -5.72
N CYS A 329 24.06 9.66 -5.36
CA CYS A 329 24.58 10.66 -6.28
C CYS A 329 25.99 10.31 -6.79
N GLU A 330 26.87 9.82 -5.92
CA GLU A 330 28.21 9.29 -6.28
C GLU A 330 28.11 8.16 -7.30
N ASN A 331 27.05 7.36 -7.22
CA ASN A 331 26.80 6.23 -8.09
C ASN A 331 25.77 6.57 -9.19
N GLY A 332 25.71 7.83 -9.60
CA GLY A 332 25.05 8.26 -10.83
C GLY A 332 23.56 8.55 -10.72
N PHE A 333 22.99 8.61 -9.52
CA PHE A 333 21.57 8.94 -9.35
C PHE A 333 21.24 10.33 -9.91
N GLN A 334 20.16 10.43 -10.69
CA GLN A 334 19.72 11.66 -11.35
C GLN A 334 18.30 12.04 -10.90
N PRO A 335 17.94 13.34 -10.89
CA PRO A 335 16.57 13.74 -10.63
C PRO A 335 15.61 13.19 -11.69
N TRP A 336 14.35 13.06 -11.31
CA TRP A 336 13.27 12.78 -12.27
C TRP A 336 13.30 13.76 -13.45
N SER A 337 13.07 13.25 -14.65
CA SER A 337 12.84 14.05 -15.86
C SER A 337 12.06 13.23 -16.89
N SER A 338 11.64 13.86 -17.99
CA SER A 338 10.88 13.19 -19.06
C SER A 338 11.60 12.01 -19.70
N ASN A 339 12.93 11.90 -19.57
CA ASN A 339 13.69 10.74 -20.03
C ASN A 339 13.41 9.45 -19.23
N LYS A 340 12.81 9.56 -18.04
CA LYS A 340 12.43 8.41 -17.19
C LYS A 340 11.01 7.90 -17.50
N LEU A 341 10.34 8.44 -18.51
CA LEU A 341 9.07 7.89 -18.96
C LEU A 341 9.20 6.39 -19.30
N PRO A 342 8.18 5.58 -18.98
CA PRO A 342 6.83 5.97 -18.59
C PRO A 342 6.64 6.27 -17.09
N TYR A 343 7.70 6.34 -16.26
CA TYR A 343 7.53 6.60 -14.82
C TYR A 343 7.25 8.09 -14.55
N PRO A 344 6.08 8.45 -14.00
CA PRO A 344 5.68 9.84 -13.81
C PRO A 344 6.33 10.51 -12.58
N SER A 345 7.01 9.74 -11.73
CA SER A 345 7.66 10.24 -10.51
C SER A 345 8.77 9.30 -10.05
N ASP A 346 9.74 9.80 -9.29
CA ASP A 346 10.74 9.01 -8.56
C ASP A 346 10.24 8.56 -7.18
N VAL A 347 9.12 9.11 -6.70
CA VAL A 347 8.62 8.90 -5.33
C VAL A 347 7.28 8.15 -5.35
N PRO A 348 7.21 6.91 -4.84
CA PRO A 348 5.96 6.17 -4.71
C PRO A 348 5.24 6.50 -3.38
N GLU A 349 3.94 6.22 -3.32
CA GLU A 349 3.22 5.90 -2.09
C GLU A 349 3.17 4.37 -1.96
N SER A 350 4.02 3.83 -1.08
CA SER A 350 4.32 2.40 -1.01
C SER A 350 3.44 1.64 -0.01
N ALA A 351 2.38 2.25 0.49
CA ALA A 351 1.42 1.61 1.39
C ALA A 351 0.60 0.50 0.72
N LEU A 352 0.43 0.53 -0.61
CA LEU A 352 -0.21 -0.52 -1.39
C LEU A 352 0.67 -0.90 -2.60
N ILE A 353 1.04 -2.18 -2.71
CA ILE A 353 1.90 -2.66 -3.81
C ILE A 353 1.34 -3.94 -4.39
N LEU A 354 1.09 -3.95 -5.70
CA LEU A 354 0.61 -5.11 -6.43
C LEU A 354 1.73 -5.65 -7.31
N ARG A 355 1.94 -6.97 -7.36
CA ARG A 355 3.05 -7.57 -8.11
C ARG A 355 2.60 -8.81 -8.83
N LYS A 356 3.07 -8.96 -10.07
CA LYS A 356 3.16 -10.25 -10.77
C LYS A 356 4.53 -10.84 -10.47
N HIS A 357 4.59 -11.96 -9.77
CA HIS A 357 5.86 -12.61 -9.43
C HIS A 357 6.53 -13.15 -10.69
N GLY A 358 7.74 -12.69 -10.92
CA GLY A 358 8.52 -12.96 -12.11
C GLY A 358 9.93 -12.38 -11.97
N ARG A 359 10.72 -12.47 -13.03
CA ARG A 359 12.15 -12.13 -12.98
C ARG A 359 12.40 -10.69 -12.54
N ARG A 360 11.72 -9.74 -13.19
CA ARG A 360 11.90 -8.30 -12.98
C ARG A 360 11.39 -7.85 -11.62
N SER A 361 10.17 -8.20 -11.27
CA SER A 361 9.55 -7.84 -9.98
C SER A 361 10.29 -8.46 -8.79
N ASN A 362 10.71 -9.72 -8.89
CA ASN A 362 11.46 -10.38 -7.81
C ASN A 362 12.86 -9.76 -7.66
N LEU A 363 13.57 -9.50 -8.76
CA LEU A 363 14.86 -8.80 -8.72
C LEU A 363 14.72 -7.42 -8.05
N PHE A 364 13.72 -6.63 -8.49
CA PHE A 364 13.43 -5.32 -7.89
C PHE A 364 13.21 -5.44 -6.37
N SER A 365 12.38 -6.40 -5.95
CA SER A 365 12.12 -6.68 -4.55
C SER A 365 13.39 -7.03 -3.75
N CYS A 366 14.29 -7.84 -4.31
CA CYS A 366 15.54 -8.23 -3.66
C CYS A 366 16.51 -7.04 -3.52
N LEU A 367 16.66 -6.24 -4.59
CA LEU A 367 17.51 -5.05 -4.59
C LEU A 367 16.98 -3.99 -3.63
N MET A 368 15.66 -3.76 -3.62
CA MET A 368 15.00 -2.90 -2.63
C MET A 368 15.31 -3.37 -1.21
N PHE A 369 15.12 -4.66 -0.90
CA PHE A 369 15.42 -5.18 0.42
C PHE A 369 16.89 -4.95 0.82
N SER A 370 17.82 -5.17 -0.10
CA SER A 370 19.26 -4.95 0.15
C SER A 370 19.61 -3.49 0.43
N GLU A 371 19.01 -2.55 -0.30
CA GLU A 371 19.22 -1.11 -0.09
C GLU A 371 18.58 -0.61 1.22
N LEU A 372 17.40 -1.12 1.58
CA LEU A 372 16.73 -0.75 2.82
C LEU A 372 17.46 -1.26 4.06
N GLU A 373 18.05 -2.46 3.98
CA GLU A 373 18.91 -2.97 5.06
C GLU A 373 20.20 -2.15 5.18
N ALA A 374 20.83 -1.80 4.06
CA ALA A 374 22.09 -1.05 4.07
C ALA A 374 21.97 0.37 4.63
N PHE A 375 20.79 0.98 4.50
CA PHE A 375 20.57 2.38 4.89
C PHE A 375 19.47 2.52 5.93
N ASN A 376 18.21 2.60 5.50
CA ASN A 376 17.07 2.80 6.38
C ASN A 376 15.78 2.28 5.73
N PRO A 377 14.72 1.97 6.51
CA PRO A 377 13.49 1.38 6.00
C PRO A 377 12.60 2.30 5.14
N ARG A 378 12.98 3.56 4.88
CA ARG A 378 12.18 4.49 4.07
C ARG A 378 12.35 4.18 2.59
N ASP A 379 11.49 3.31 2.10
CA ASP A 379 11.57 2.78 0.73
C ASP A 379 11.43 3.81 -0.38
N GLN A 380 10.73 4.91 -0.14
CA GLN A 380 10.66 6.06 -1.04
C GLN A 380 12.05 6.61 -1.44
N LEU A 381 13.05 6.46 -0.56
CA LEU A 381 14.41 6.96 -0.80
C LEU A 381 15.23 6.04 -1.72
N ALA A 382 15.02 4.73 -1.64
CA ALA A 382 15.72 3.74 -2.46
C ALA A 382 15.03 3.46 -3.79
N PHE A 383 13.72 3.74 -3.89
CA PHE A 383 12.85 3.29 -4.98
C PHE A 383 13.38 3.62 -6.38
N ALA A 384 13.57 4.91 -6.67
CA ALA A 384 14.03 5.34 -7.99
C ALA A 384 15.47 4.91 -8.27
N TYR A 385 16.34 4.94 -7.26
CA TYR A 385 17.72 4.47 -7.42
C TYR A 385 17.77 3.00 -7.85
N VAL A 386 16.97 2.13 -7.23
CA VAL A 386 16.87 0.71 -7.61
C VAL A 386 16.23 0.55 -8.99
N ARG A 387 15.09 1.20 -9.22
CA ARG A 387 14.34 1.12 -10.49
C ARG A 387 15.21 1.55 -11.69
N ASP A 388 15.94 2.64 -11.53
CA ASP A 388 16.70 3.26 -12.62
C ASP A 388 17.96 2.46 -12.95
N ASN A 389 18.59 1.82 -11.96
CA ASN A 389 19.85 1.09 -12.15
C ASN A 389 19.68 -0.40 -12.42
N MET A 390 18.53 -1.01 -12.07
CA MET A 390 18.36 -2.45 -12.27
C MET A 390 18.32 -2.86 -13.76
N SER A 391 18.78 -4.07 -14.05
CA SER A 391 18.63 -4.75 -15.34
C SER A 391 18.33 -6.24 -15.09
N PRO A 392 17.28 -6.83 -15.70
CA PRO A 392 16.35 -6.23 -16.66
C PRO A 392 15.43 -5.17 -16.03
N LYS A 393 15.04 -4.15 -16.81
CA LYS A 393 14.16 -3.05 -16.35
C LYS A 393 12.79 -3.55 -15.93
N LEU A 394 12.29 -3.05 -14.80
CA LEU A 394 10.95 -3.30 -14.28
C LEU A 394 9.89 -2.61 -15.12
N LYS A 395 8.82 -3.30 -15.52
CA LYS A 395 7.62 -2.62 -16.04
C LYS A 395 6.73 -2.25 -14.86
N LEU A 396 6.44 -0.97 -14.72
CA LEU A 396 5.76 -0.43 -13.55
C LEU A 396 4.56 0.43 -13.97
N ASN A 397 3.41 0.16 -13.39
CA ASN A 397 2.26 1.07 -13.39
C ASN A 397 2.30 1.93 -12.12
N MET A 398 2.57 3.24 -12.27
CA MET A 398 2.48 4.20 -11.16
C MET A 398 1.14 4.94 -11.24
N PHE A 399 0.12 4.40 -10.56
CA PHE A 399 -1.23 4.95 -10.63
C PHE A 399 -1.39 6.20 -9.75
N GLU A 400 -2.38 7.01 -10.10
CA GLU A 400 -2.69 8.26 -9.41
C GLU A 400 -3.14 8.02 -7.97
N GLU A 401 -2.80 8.95 -7.07
CA GLU A 401 -3.25 8.89 -5.66
C GLU A 401 -4.79 8.85 -5.54
N GLN A 402 -5.51 9.43 -6.50
CA GLN A 402 -6.98 9.37 -6.53
C GLN A 402 -7.48 7.92 -6.58
N VAL A 403 -6.87 7.10 -7.43
CA VAL A 403 -7.18 5.67 -7.52
C VAL A 403 -6.86 4.97 -6.19
N PHE A 404 -5.78 5.37 -5.51
CA PHE A 404 -5.42 4.84 -4.20
C PHE A 404 -6.47 5.14 -3.13
N GLU A 405 -6.94 6.39 -3.05
CA GLU A 405 -7.98 6.83 -2.09
C GLU A 405 -9.32 6.09 -2.29
N ASP A 406 -9.56 5.58 -3.49
CA ASP A 406 -10.80 4.87 -3.82
C ASP A 406 -10.75 3.37 -3.49
N ILE A 407 -9.61 2.73 -3.75
CA ILE A 407 -9.42 1.29 -3.56
C ILE A 407 -8.97 0.93 -2.13
N ALA A 408 -8.63 1.94 -1.31
CA ALA A 408 -8.30 1.75 0.09
C ALA A 408 -8.66 2.96 0.96
N VAL A 409 -9.10 2.70 2.19
CA VAL A 409 -9.28 3.72 3.23
C VAL A 409 -8.06 3.74 4.14
N GLU A 410 -7.43 4.91 4.29
CA GLU A 410 -6.32 5.11 5.21
C GLU A 410 -6.81 5.47 6.61
N TYR A 411 -6.14 4.93 7.63
CA TYR A 411 -6.38 5.20 9.04
C TYR A 411 -5.11 5.71 9.71
N ARG A 412 -5.26 6.53 10.74
CA ARG A 412 -4.12 6.92 11.58
C ARG A 412 -3.62 5.71 12.38
N HIS A 413 -2.30 5.65 12.56
CA HIS A 413 -1.67 4.70 13.47
C HIS A 413 -2.24 4.80 14.89
N SER A 414 -2.23 3.68 15.61
CA SER A 414 -2.67 3.63 17.00
C SER A 414 -1.80 4.54 17.86
N LEU A 415 -2.44 5.49 18.56
CA LEU A 415 -1.75 6.30 19.56
C LEU A 415 -1.31 5.39 20.71
N LYS A 416 0.00 5.28 20.97
CA LYS A 416 0.48 4.65 22.20
C LYS A 416 -0.04 5.45 23.39
N ARG A 417 -0.94 4.87 24.19
CA ARG A 417 -1.23 5.40 25.52
C ARG A 417 0.02 5.20 26.36
N VAL A 418 0.73 6.28 26.68
CA VAL A 418 1.69 6.26 27.78
C VAL A 418 0.85 6.14 29.05
N GLY A 419 0.63 4.90 29.49
CA GLY A 419 -0.22 4.60 30.65
C GLY A 419 0.49 4.95 31.95
N ILE A 420 -0.09 5.89 32.68
CA ILE A 420 0.07 6.03 34.13
C ILE A 420 -0.53 4.77 34.76
N GLY A 421 0.27 4.01 35.52
CA GLY A 421 -0.20 2.96 36.43
C GLY A 421 -0.04 1.51 35.94
N ALA A 422 1.18 0.98 36.06
CA ALA A 422 1.45 -0.42 36.42
C ALA A 422 2.92 -0.52 36.88
N ASN A 423 3.12 -0.76 38.17
CA ASN A 423 4.40 -1.19 38.71
C ASN A 423 4.72 -2.57 38.13
N GLU A 424 5.71 -2.65 37.25
CA GLU A 424 6.56 -3.83 37.13
C GLU A 424 7.89 -3.42 36.49
N GLU A 425 8.95 -3.82 37.20
CA GLU A 425 10.34 -3.51 36.96
C GLU A 425 10.82 -4.09 35.62
N GLY A 426 11.70 -3.35 34.93
CA GLY A 426 12.46 -3.91 33.81
C GLY A 426 12.03 -3.50 32.41
N SER A 427 11.66 -2.25 32.18
CA SER A 427 12.01 -1.60 30.91
C SER A 427 12.57 -0.22 31.18
N LYS A 428 13.90 -0.13 31.18
CA LYS A 428 14.57 1.15 31.03
C LYS A 428 13.99 1.76 29.76
N ALA A 429 13.22 2.83 29.94
CA ALA A 429 13.00 3.82 28.90
C ALA A 429 14.36 4.02 28.21
N SER A 430 14.47 3.62 26.95
CA SER A 430 15.69 3.85 26.20
C SER A 430 15.94 5.35 26.30
N ASN A 431 17.03 5.73 26.97
CA ASN A 431 17.49 7.10 27.13
C ASN A 431 17.13 7.91 25.89
N SER A 432 16.48 9.06 26.09
CA SER A 432 16.21 10.06 25.07
C SER A 432 17.52 10.55 24.45
N LYS A 433 18.12 9.76 23.55
CA LYS A 433 19.17 10.22 22.65
C LYS A 433 18.49 11.17 21.67
N GLY A 434 18.78 12.47 21.82
CA GLY A 434 18.23 13.52 20.96
C GLY A 434 18.50 13.25 19.47
N THR A 435 17.72 13.90 18.60
CA THR A 435 17.93 13.86 17.14
C THR A 435 19.39 14.22 16.84
N LYS A 436 20.12 13.33 16.17
CA LYS A 436 21.48 13.64 15.71
C LYS A 436 21.37 14.57 14.51
N ARG A 437 21.82 15.81 14.67
CA ARG A 437 21.92 16.77 13.56
C ARG A 437 23.03 16.32 12.60
N ALA A 438 22.93 16.75 11.35
CA ALA A 438 23.98 16.51 10.37
C ALA A 438 25.31 17.07 10.89
N SER A 439 26.39 16.27 10.86
CA SER A 439 27.73 16.78 11.20
C SER A 439 28.34 17.49 9.98
N HIS A 440 29.00 18.62 10.22
CA HIS A 440 29.64 19.42 9.17
C HIS A 440 30.74 18.65 8.42
N GLU A 441 31.32 17.63 9.05
CA GLU A 441 32.36 16.76 8.48
C GLU A 441 31.88 15.92 7.29
N LEU A 442 30.57 15.58 7.21
CA LEU A 442 30.03 14.82 6.07
C LEU A 442 29.86 15.65 4.80
N LEU A 443 29.96 16.99 4.89
CA LEU A 443 30.00 17.88 3.72
C LEU A 443 31.41 17.96 3.10
N PHE A 444 32.42 17.37 3.75
CA PHE A 444 33.80 17.31 3.27
C PHE A 444 34.14 15.90 2.81
N ILE A 445 33.70 15.54 1.60
CA ILE A 445 34.15 14.30 0.95
C ILE A 445 35.37 14.66 0.08
N ASN A 446 36.53 14.06 0.39
CA ASN A 446 37.80 14.23 -0.34
C ASN A 446 38.39 15.66 -0.36
N GLY A 447 38.25 16.44 0.72
CA GLY A 447 38.90 17.76 0.84
C GLY A 447 38.32 18.85 -0.07
N SER A 448 37.24 18.54 -0.79
CA SER A 448 36.40 19.49 -1.51
C SER A 448 35.12 19.72 -0.69
N SER A 449 34.66 20.96 -0.59
CA SER A 449 33.43 21.33 0.13
C SER A 449 32.13 20.98 -0.62
N CYS A 450 32.24 20.25 -1.74
CA CYS A 450 31.14 20.01 -2.65
C CYS A 450 30.52 18.63 -2.44
N SER A 451 29.23 18.61 -2.09
CA SER A 451 28.37 17.42 -2.02
C SER A 451 28.36 16.69 -3.38
N SER A 452 28.40 15.36 -3.35
CA SER A 452 28.27 14.51 -4.54
C SER A 452 26.91 14.69 -5.21
N CYS A 453 25.90 15.15 -4.46
CA CYS A 453 24.59 15.53 -4.97
C CYS A 453 24.51 16.94 -5.57
N GLN A 454 25.59 17.73 -5.63
CA GLN A 454 25.54 19.08 -6.19
C GLN A 454 24.97 19.11 -7.61
N ASN A 455 25.42 18.20 -8.48
CA ASN A 455 24.91 18.10 -9.86
C ASN A 455 23.43 17.68 -9.91
N TYR A 456 22.99 16.82 -8.98
CA TYR A 456 21.58 16.44 -8.86
C TYR A 456 20.73 17.67 -8.54
N LEU A 457 21.13 18.44 -7.53
CA LEU A 457 20.41 19.63 -7.07
C LEU A 457 20.39 20.73 -8.13
N LEU A 458 21.49 20.94 -8.84
CA LEU A 458 21.56 21.90 -9.95
C LEU A 458 20.61 21.52 -11.08
N LYS A 459 20.49 20.23 -11.44
CA LYS A 459 19.53 19.79 -12.45
C LYS A 459 18.08 19.88 -11.99
N MET A 460 17.83 19.74 -10.68
CA MET A 460 16.49 19.80 -10.12
C MET A 460 15.95 21.23 -9.99
N TRP A 461 16.80 22.21 -9.65
CA TRP A 461 16.39 23.59 -9.38
C TRP A 461 16.95 24.65 -10.35
N GLY A 462 17.91 24.28 -11.20
CA GLY A 462 18.58 25.19 -12.11
C GLY A 462 17.97 25.27 -13.52
N SER A 463 16.86 24.58 -13.76
CA SER A 463 16.15 24.54 -15.05
C SER A 463 14.77 25.17 -14.98
#